data_AF-A0A926UP63-F1
#
_entry.id   AF-A0A926UP63-F1
#
_cell.length_a   1.000
_cell.length_b   1.000
_cell.length_c   1.000
_cell.angle_alpha   90.00
_cell.angle_beta   90.00
_cell.angle_gamma   90.00
#
_symmetry.space_group_name_H-M   'P 1'
#
loop_
_entity.id
_entity.type
_entity.pdbx_description
1 polymer ?
#
loop_
_entity_poly.entity_id
_entity_poly.type
_entity_poly.pdbx_seq_one_letter_code
_entity_poly.pdbx_strand_id
1 'polypeptide(L)'
;MIKIDVEGAEIETLNGALTCTQEKQPYILVEWNVLNLRVYNCKPEVLLNFALKINYKLVSLPYLSPITDLTFIELHMIQTENFLLVPNQKQKKYEGQ
;
A
#
# COMPACT_ATOMS: atom_id res chain seq x y z
N MET A 1 0.24 9.26 -9.64
CA MET A 1 0.59 8.82 -8.28
C MET A 1 -0.42 9.42 -7.33
N ILE A 2 -0.87 8.67 -6.31
CA ILE A 2 -1.81 9.12 -5.27
C ILE A 2 -1.06 9.06 -3.93
N LYS A 3 -1.17 10.09 -3.08
CA LYS A 3 -0.77 10.05 -1.67
C LYS A 3 -2.04 9.93 -0.82
N ILE A 4 -2.06 9.00 0.14
CA ILE A 4 -3.12 8.81 1.13
C ILE A 4 -2.48 8.98 2.51
N ASP A 5 -2.99 9.95 3.25
CA ASP A 5 -2.50 10.36 4.56
C ASP A 5 -3.74 10.86 5.32
N VAL A 6 -4.43 9.91 5.94
CA VAL A 6 -5.80 10.08 6.46
C VAL A 6 -5.96 9.37 7.80
N GLU A 7 -5.02 9.59 8.72
CA GLU A 7 -5.12 9.35 10.16
C GLU A 7 -6.07 8.19 10.61
N GLY A 8 -5.93 7.01 10.00
CA GLY A 8 -6.63 5.77 10.37
C GLY A 8 -7.74 5.29 9.42
N ALA A 9 -8.27 6.15 8.54
CA ALA A 9 -9.31 5.80 7.56
C ALA A 9 -8.75 5.38 6.18
N GLU A 10 -7.51 4.91 6.15
CA GLU A 10 -6.80 4.63 4.90
C GLU A 10 -7.48 3.51 4.11
N ILE A 11 -7.99 2.47 4.78
CA ILE A 11 -8.60 1.33 4.09
C ILE A 11 -9.96 1.69 3.49
N GLU A 12 -10.75 2.53 4.15
CA GLU A 12 -12.00 3.07 3.63
C GLU A 12 -11.74 3.93 2.40
N THR A 13 -10.71 4.77 2.46
CA THR A 13 -10.26 5.62 1.34
C THR A 13 -9.84 4.78 0.14
N LEU A 14 -9.04 3.73 0.39
CA LEU A 14 -8.61 2.78 -0.64
C LEU A 14 -9.79 2.02 -1.28
N ASN A 15 -10.74 1.58 -0.46
CA ASN A 15 -11.95 0.92 -0.96
C ASN A 15 -12.84 1.87 -1.78
N GLY A 16 -12.98 3.13 -1.36
CA GLY A 16 -13.69 4.15 -2.12
C GLY A 16 -13.03 4.48 -3.46
N ALA A 17 -11.70 4.36 -3.54
CA ALA A 17 -10.92 4.59 -4.75
C ALA A 17 -10.77 3.34 -5.64
N LEU A 18 -11.45 2.22 -5.34
CA LEU A 18 -11.19 0.93 -5.98
C LEU A 18 -11.34 0.96 -7.50
N THR A 19 -12.44 1.51 -8.02
CA THR A 19 -12.70 1.59 -9.47
C THR A 19 -11.59 2.34 -10.19
N CYS A 20 -11.23 3.54 -9.70
CA CYS A 20 -10.16 4.35 -10.27
C CYS A 20 -8.80 3.64 -10.20
N THR A 21 -8.52 2.98 -9.08
CA THR A 21 -7.27 2.24 -8.86
C THR A 21 -7.13 1.06 -9.82
N GLN A 22 -8.22 0.34 -10.07
CA GLN A 22 -8.24 -0.78 -11.02
C GLN A 22 -8.09 -0.33 -12.47
N GLU A 23 -8.73 0.76 -12.87
CA GLU A 23 -8.66 1.26 -14.25
C GLU A 23 -7.34 1.96 -14.58
N LYS A 24 -6.86 2.82 -13.68
CA LYS A 24 -5.69 3.69 -13.95
C LYS A 24 -4.38 3.09 -13.49
N GLN A 25 -4.43 2.05 -12.66
CA GLN A 25 -3.27 1.36 -12.11
C GLN A 25 -2.20 2.33 -11.54
N PRO A 26 -2.57 3.32 -10.68
CA PRO A 26 -1.61 4.31 -10.18
C PRO A 26 -0.70 3.71 -9.11
N TYR A 27 0.52 4.23 -8.96
CA TYR A 27 1.26 4.08 -7.71
C TYR A 27 0.53 4.81 -6.57
N ILE A 28 0.41 4.17 -5.40
CA ILE A 28 -0.26 4.72 -4.22
C ILE A 28 0.71 4.72 -3.05
N LEU A 29 1.06 5.89 -2.54
CA LEU A 29 1.79 6.08 -1.29
C LEU A 29 0.77 6.21 -0.16
N VAL A 30 0.92 5.39 0.88
CA VAL A 30 0.04 5.40 2.06
C VAL A 30 0.87 5.51 3.33
N GLU A 31 0.42 6.34 4.25
CA GLU A 31 0.92 6.35 5.63
C GLU A 31 0.14 5.32 6.45
N TRP A 32 0.84 4.35 7.03
CA TRP A 32 0.29 3.17 7.67
C TRP A 32 1.03 2.94 8.99
N ASN A 33 0.56 3.58 10.06
CA ASN A 33 1.14 3.46 11.40
C ASN A 33 0.16 2.80 12.38
N VAL A 34 0.70 2.09 13.37
CA VAL A 34 -0.11 1.28 14.29
C VAL A 34 -1.01 2.13 15.21
N LEU A 35 -0.63 3.37 15.48
CA LEU A 35 -1.35 4.25 16.40
C LEU A 35 -2.68 4.69 15.80
N ASN A 36 -2.66 5.11 14.54
CA ASN A 36 -3.83 5.55 13.79
C ASN A 36 -4.79 4.39 13.51
N LEU A 37 -4.25 3.25 13.08
CA LEU A 37 -5.04 2.06 12.74
C LEU A 37 -5.82 1.49 13.93
N ARG A 38 -5.28 1.65 15.16
CA ARG A 38 -5.92 1.16 16.38
C ARG A 38 -7.27 1.83 16.63
N VAL A 39 -7.43 3.11 16.27
CA VAL A 39 -8.67 3.87 16.44
C VAL A 39 -9.79 3.28 15.58
N TYR A 40 -9.45 2.74 14.40
CA TYR A 40 -10.37 2.14 13.44
C TYR A 40 -10.47 0.62 13.57
N ASN A 41 -9.84 0.01 14.58
CA ASN A 41 -9.72 -1.45 14.73
C ASN A 41 -9.19 -2.13 13.45
N CYS A 42 -8.34 -1.42 12.70
CA CYS A 42 -7.73 -1.91 11.48
C CYS A 42 -6.45 -2.68 11.83
N LYS A 43 -6.32 -3.89 11.30
CA LYS A 43 -5.15 -4.74 11.56
C LYS A 43 -4.06 -4.50 10.52
N PRO A 44 -2.77 -4.66 10.86
CA PRO A 44 -1.68 -4.50 9.90
C PRO A 44 -1.85 -5.29 8.60
N GLU A 45 -2.27 -6.56 8.66
CA GLU A 45 -2.44 -7.42 7.48
C GLU A 45 -3.44 -6.89 6.45
N VAL A 46 -4.31 -5.97 6.84
CA VAL A 46 -5.37 -5.46 5.96
C VAL A 46 -4.79 -4.77 4.73
N LEU A 47 -3.71 -3.99 4.88
CA LEU A 47 -3.06 -3.34 3.73
C LEU A 47 -2.42 -4.34 2.78
N LEU A 48 -1.74 -5.35 3.32
CA LEU A 48 -1.13 -6.43 2.54
C LEU A 48 -2.20 -7.21 1.77
N ASN A 49 -3.27 -7.59 2.45
CA ASN A 49 -4.40 -8.30 1.84
C ASN A 49 -5.09 -7.45 0.76
N PHE A 50 -5.24 -6.15 1.00
CA PHE A 50 -5.78 -5.22 0.02
C PHE A 50 -4.90 -5.17 -1.24
N ALA A 51 -3.59 -4.97 -1.09
CA ALA A 51 -2.65 -4.93 -2.21
C ALA A 51 -2.72 -6.22 -3.05
N LEU A 52 -2.71 -7.39 -2.39
CA LEU A 52 -2.85 -8.69 -3.06
C LEU A 52 -4.19 -8.80 -3.81
N LYS A 53 -5.29 -8.41 -3.19
CA LYS A 53 -6.64 -8.44 -3.78
C LYS A 53 -6.74 -7.62 -5.07
N ILE A 54 -6.06 -6.49 -5.15
CA ILE A 54 -6.10 -5.61 -6.34
C ILE A 54 -4.97 -5.86 -7.34
N ASN A 55 -4.18 -6.92 -7.14
CA ASN A 55 -3.01 -7.28 -7.96
C ASN A 55 -1.88 -6.23 -7.92
N TYR A 56 -1.53 -5.79 -6.71
CA TYR A 56 -0.42 -4.87 -6.43
C TYR A 56 0.61 -5.54 -5.53
N LYS A 57 1.84 -5.02 -5.57
CA LYS A 57 2.88 -5.29 -4.57
C LYS A 57 2.84 -4.22 -3.50
N LEU A 58 3.11 -4.62 -2.26
CA LEU A 58 3.34 -3.69 -1.15
C LEU A 58 4.85 -3.56 -0.91
N VAL A 59 5.34 -2.34 -0.79
CA VAL A 59 6.76 -2.02 -0.61
C VAL A 59 6.89 -1.00 0.51
N SER A 60 7.85 -1.17 1.43
CA SER A 60 8.14 -0.16 2.46
C SER A 60 9.11 0.91 1.96
N LEU A 61 8.95 2.14 2.42
CA LEU A 61 9.86 3.26 2.18
C LEU A 61 10.57 3.68 3.48
N PRO A 62 11.84 4.13 3.42
CA PRO A 62 12.64 4.41 2.23
C PRO A 62 13.38 3.18 1.66
N TYR A 63 13.29 2.02 2.30
CA TYR A 63 14.15 0.86 2.02
C TYR A 63 13.80 0.07 0.76
N LEU A 64 12.68 0.39 0.10
CA LEU A 64 12.17 -0.33 -1.08
C LEU A 64 12.05 -1.85 -0.84
N SER A 65 11.76 -2.25 0.39
CA SER A 65 11.68 -3.66 0.77
C SER A 65 10.28 -4.20 0.48
N PRO A 66 10.13 -5.27 -0.31
CA PRO A 66 8.83 -5.87 -0.58
C PRO A 66 8.26 -6.49 0.69
N ILE A 67 6.97 -6.30 0.93
CA ILE A 67 6.24 -6.85 2.07
C ILE A 67 5.44 -8.05 1.58
N THR A 68 5.81 -9.25 2.03
CA THR A 68 5.24 -10.51 1.54
C THR A 68 4.38 -11.24 2.55
N ASP A 69 4.49 -10.92 3.84
CA ASP A 69 3.70 -11.52 4.91
C ASP A 69 3.51 -10.56 6.09
N LEU A 70 2.73 -11.02 7.08
CA LEU A 70 2.37 -10.25 8.27
C LEU A 70 3.59 -9.89 9.12
N THR A 71 4.55 -10.80 9.29
CA THR A 71 5.72 -10.51 10.12
C THR A 71 6.55 -9.37 9.53
N PHE A 72 6.69 -9.32 8.20
CA PHE A 72 7.39 -8.21 7.55
C PHE A 72 6.64 -6.88 7.70
N ILE A 73 5.32 -6.84 7.57
CA ILE A 73 4.61 -5.56 7.70
C ILE A 73 4.73 -5.01 9.13
N GLU A 74 4.57 -5.86 10.15
CA GLU A 74 4.69 -5.46 11.56
C GLU A 74 6.09 -4.94 11.88
N LEU A 75 7.14 -5.62 11.41
CA LEU A 75 8.53 -5.17 11.59
C LEU A 75 8.79 -3.83 10.92
N HIS A 76 8.30 -3.64 9.69
CA HIS A 76 8.48 -2.38 8.98
C HIS A 76 7.69 -1.23 9.60
N MET A 77 6.51 -1.48 10.18
CA MET A 77 5.73 -0.46 10.88
C MET A 77 6.43 0.11 12.13
N ILE A 78 7.46 -0.59 12.66
CA ILE A 78 8.33 -0.06 13.72
C ILE A 78 9.33 0.96 13.16
N GLN A 79 9.71 0.81 11.89
CA GLN A 79 10.78 1.58 11.25
C GLN A 79 10.27 2.71 10.38
N THR A 80 9.04 2.59 9.86
CA THR A 80 8.44 3.53 8.92
C THR A 80 6.93 3.44 8.97
N GLU A 81 6.27 4.54 8.62
CA GLU A 81 4.85 4.56 8.31
C GLU A 81 4.60 4.61 6.80
N ASN A 82 5.62 4.80 5.97
CA ASN A 82 5.43 5.02 4.54
C ASN A 82 5.48 3.70 3.76
N PHE A 83 4.38 3.36 3.10
CA PHE A 83 4.26 2.19 2.24
C PHE A 83 3.77 2.57 0.85
N LEU A 84 4.31 1.90 -0.16
CA LEU A 84 3.97 2.10 -1.56
C LEU A 84 3.28 0.85 -2.11
N LEU A 85 2.04 1.02 -2.61
CA LEU A 85 1.39 0.04 -3.45
C LEU A 85 1.83 0.26 -4.90
N VAL A 86 2.42 -0.77 -5.48
CA VAL A 86 2.96 -0.78 -6.84
C VAL A 86 2.10 -1.71 -7.71
N PRO A 87 1.50 -1.22 -8.81
CA PRO A 87 0.71 -2.08 -9.70
C PRO A 87 1.59 -3.19 -10.29
N ASN A 88 1.10 -4.42 -10.32
CA ASN A 88 1.75 -5.49 -11.09
C ASN A 88 1.48 -5.28 -12.59
N GLN A 89 2.13 -4.27 -13.19
CA GLN A 89 2.04 -4.07 -14.63
C GLN A 89 2.60 -5.30 -15.36
N LYS A 90 1.91 -5.75 -16.43
CA LYS A 90 2.58 -6.49 -17.51
C LYS A 90 3.65 -5.55 -18.06
N GLN A 91 4.91 -5.92 -17.95
CA GLN A 91 6.06 -5.12 -18.40
C GLN A 91 5.76 -4.49 -19.78
N LYS A 92 5.55 -3.17 -19.83
CA LYS A 92 5.89 -2.45 -21.05
C LYS A 92 7.41 -2.39 -21.04
N LYS A 93 8.05 -3.13 -21.95
CA LYS A 93 9.48 -2.95 -22.24
C LYS A 93 9.71 -1.45 -22.39
N TYR A 94 10.65 -0.90 -21.63
CA TYR A 94 11.22 0.39 -21.97
C TYR A 94 11.91 0.21 -23.33
N GLU A 95 11.20 0.52 -24.40
CA GLU A 95 11.82 0.80 -25.70
C GLU A 95 12.49 2.16 -25.53
N GLY A 96 13.74 2.13 -25.12
CA GLY A 96 14.59 3.31 -25.06
C GLY A 96 14.64 3.96 -26.45
N GLN A 97 14.27 5.23 -26.49
CA GLN A 97 14.63 6.15 -27.56
C GLN A 97 16.10 6.54 -27.42
#